data_AF-L2GPV0-F1
#
_entry.id   AF-L2GPV0-F1
#
_cell.length_a   1.000
_cell.length_b   1.000
_cell.length_c   1.000
_cell.angle_alpha   90.00
_cell.angle_beta   90.00
_cell.angle_gamma   90.00
#
_symmetry.space_group_name_H-M   'P 1'
#
loop_
_entity.id
_entity.type
_entity.pdbx_description
1 polymer ?
#
loop_
_entity_poly.entity_id
_entity_poly.type
_entity_poly.pdbx_seq_one_letter_code
_entity_poly.pdbx_strand_id
1 'polypeptide(L)'
;MEQLNEDEIEFFEFLPMSFTNELQEALQECLNDVTQHYHLHHKIQTYISDSFKKNLFIFNSFVLRNILKFPANFKLERKVTDKTIQADISGMVEALRLKQEKVLQLSTAVQELRTKIAIQKTRNDGYRSLLQNKTKFGDLCTGAKEIKVFLRETNDLFEKYQNIGKRRDCEFEKLMEYKNIKSEYYKNERAKLLEIADFEALENLNKLI
;
A
#
# COMPACT_ATOMS: atom_id res chain seq x y z
N MET A 1 -16.61 -10.03 -50.73
CA MET A 1 -17.31 -9.46 -49.56
C MET A 1 -17.39 -7.96 -49.80
N GLU A 2 -18.64 -7.49 -49.91
CA GLU A 2 -19.13 -6.10 -50.07
C GLU A 2 -18.18 -5.03 -50.63
N GLN A 3 -18.38 -4.67 -51.91
CA GLN A 3 -18.12 -3.30 -52.37
C GLN A 3 -19.08 -2.38 -51.61
N LEU A 4 -18.65 -1.90 -50.45
CA LEU A 4 -19.44 -1.03 -49.58
C LEU A 4 -19.43 0.39 -50.15
N ASN A 5 -20.52 0.74 -50.84
CA ASN A 5 -20.97 2.11 -51.13
C ASN A 5 -19.98 3.07 -51.83
N GLU A 6 -18.93 2.59 -52.51
CA GLU A 6 -17.94 3.47 -53.14
C GLU A 6 -18.57 4.37 -54.21
N ASP A 7 -19.48 3.84 -55.02
CA ASP A 7 -20.17 4.59 -56.07
C ASP A 7 -21.12 5.65 -55.48
N GLU A 8 -21.83 5.33 -54.40
CA GLU A 8 -22.66 6.30 -53.69
C GLU A 8 -21.79 7.42 -53.07
N ILE A 9 -20.67 7.07 -52.45
CA ILE A 9 -19.75 8.06 -51.85
C ILE A 9 -19.19 8.97 -52.94
N GLU A 10 -18.80 8.42 -54.09
CA GLU A 10 -18.30 9.18 -55.22
C GLU A 10 -19.37 10.11 -55.79
N PHE A 11 -20.60 9.64 -55.98
CA PHE A 11 -21.69 10.44 -56.55
C PHE A 11 -22.19 11.54 -55.61
N PHE A 12 -22.35 11.24 -54.32
CA PHE A 12 -22.84 12.20 -53.35
C PHE A 12 -21.74 13.15 -52.86
N GLU A 13 -20.46 12.83 -53.11
CA GLU A 13 -19.30 13.56 -52.60
C GLU A 13 -19.23 13.62 -51.05
N PHE A 14 -19.96 12.73 -50.37
CA PHE A 14 -19.93 12.58 -48.92
C PHE A 14 -20.25 11.14 -48.53
N LEU A 15 -19.87 10.74 -47.31
CA LEU A 15 -20.23 9.45 -46.75
C LEU A 15 -21.68 9.49 -46.23
N PRO A 16 -22.63 8.68 -46.78
CA PRO A 16 -24.04 8.73 -46.38
C PRO A 16 -24.29 8.59 -44.88
N MET A 17 -23.53 7.74 -44.20
CA MET A 17 -23.62 7.56 -42.75
C MET A 17 -23.21 8.82 -41.99
N SER A 18 -22.14 9.49 -42.41
CA SER A 18 -21.68 10.74 -41.79
C SER A 18 -22.75 11.83 -41.91
N PHE A 19 -23.32 11.99 -43.12
CA PHE A 19 -24.41 12.95 -43.33
C PHE A 19 -25.61 12.72 -42.40
N THR A 20 -26.07 11.47 -42.26
CA THR A 20 -27.22 11.18 -41.37
C THR A 20 -26.90 11.39 -39.89
N ASN A 21 -25.64 11.20 -39.48
CA ASN A 21 -25.21 11.44 -38.11
C ASN A 21 -25.11 12.94 -37.83
N GLU A 22 -24.51 13.72 -38.72
CA GLU A 22 -24.41 15.18 -38.59
C GLU A 22 -25.80 15.83 -38.58
N LEU A 23 -26.70 15.39 -39.45
CA LEU A 23 -28.10 15.83 -39.45
C LEU A 23 -28.79 15.50 -38.12
N GLN A 24 -28.53 14.30 -37.58
CA GLN A 24 -29.07 13.89 -36.31
C GLN A 24 -28.57 14.76 -35.15
N GLU A 25 -27.28 15.06 -35.13
CA GLU A 25 -26.67 15.93 -34.12
C GLU A 25 -27.25 17.35 -34.19
N ALA A 26 -27.30 17.95 -35.38
CA ALA A 26 -27.85 19.29 -35.58
C ALA A 26 -29.33 19.39 -35.15
N LEU A 27 -30.14 18.37 -35.46
CA LEU A 27 -31.54 18.34 -35.03
C LEU A 27 -31.68 18.11 -33.52
N GLN A 28 -30.80 17.31 -32.92
CA GLN A 28 -30.79 17.09 -31.48
C GLN A 28 -30.39 18.36 -30.71
N GLU A 29 -29.44 19.13 -31.23
CA GLU A 29 -29.04 20.44 -30.69
C GLU A 29 -30.22 21.42 -30.75
N CYS A 30 -30.85 21.59 -31.91
CA CYS A 30 -32.06 22.42 -32.05
C CYS A 30 -33.17 22.00 -31.07
N LEU A 31 -33.39 20.69 -30.90
CA LEU A 31 -34.38 20.19 -29.96
C LEU A 31 -34.03 20.55 -28.51
N ASN A 32 -32.76 20.40 -28.14
CA ASN A 32 -32.27 20.75 -26.81
C ASN A 32 -32.44 22.24 -26.54
N ASP A 33 -32.06 23.10 -27.48
CA ASP A 33 -32.20 24.56 -27.38
C ASP A 33 -33.66 24.97 -27.17
N VAL A 34 -34.58 24.40 -27.95
CA VAL A 34 -36.02 24.64 -27.79
C VAL A 34 -36.50 24.18 -26.41
N THR A 35 -36.14 22.97 -25.98
CA THR A 35 -36.59 22.46 -24.66
C THR A 35 -36.06 23.29 -23.49
N GLN A 36 -34.84 23.83 -23.62
CA GLN A 36 -34.23 24.71 -22.63
C GLN A 36 -34.88 26.10 -22.64
N HIS A 37 -35.12 26.67 -23.82
CA HIS A 37 -35.75 27.98 -23.98
C HIS A 37 -37.15 28.05 -23.36
N TYR A 38 -37.95 26.99 -23.51
CA TYR A 38 -39.29 26.90 -22.93
C TYR A 38 -39.32 26.36 -21.50
N HIS A 39 -38.16 26.11 -20.88
CA HIS A 39 -38.04 25.57 -19.51
C HIS A 39 -38.96 24.36 -19.25
N LEU A 40 -38.99 23.42 -20.21
CA LEU A 40 -39.87 22.26 -20.11
C LEU A 40 -39.52 21.41 -18.88
N HIS A 41 -40.54 20.87 -18.22
CA HIS A 41 -40.34 19.96 -17.10
C HIS A 41 -39.53 18.74 -17.56
N HIS A 42 -38.55 18.32 -16.75
CA HIS A 42 -37.60 17.25 -17.10
C HIS A 42 -38.26 16.00 -17.70
N LYS A 43 -39.36 15.52 -17.12
CA LYS A 43 -40.10 14.35 -17.64
C LYS A 43 -40.59 14.52 -19.10
N ILE A 44 -41.03 15.72 -19.45
CA ILE A 44 -41.50 16.04 -20.81
C ILE A 44 -40.29 16.10 -21.76
N GLN A 45 -39.20 16.72 -21.32
CA GLN A 45 -37.95 16.77 -22.09
C GLN A 45 -37.40 15.37 -22.38
N THR A 46 -37.38 14.47 -21.38
CA THR A 46 -36.97 13.08 -21.57
C THR A 46 -37.87 12.35 -22.57
N TYR A 47 -39.19 12.49 -22.43
CA TYR A 47 -40.15 11.86 -23.34
C TYR A 47 -39.98 12.33 -24.80
N ILE A 48 -39.76 13.62 -25.00
CA ILE A 48 -39.52 14.22 -26.32
C ILE A 48 -38.20 13.72 -26.91
N SER A 49 -37.12 13.71 -26.11
CA SER A 49 -35.81 13.22 -26.55
C SER A 49 -35.85 11.73 -26.95
N ASP A 50 -36.52 10.89 -26.16
CA ASP A 50 -36.66 9.46 -26.45
C ASP A 50 -37.50 9.20 -27.70
N SER A 51 -38.58 9.97 -27.88
CA SER A 51 -39.43 9.88 -29.07
C SER A 51 -38.69 10.35 -30.32
N PHE A 52 -37.92 11.44 -30.21
CA PHE A 52 -37.08 11.95 -31.27
C PHE A 52 -36.03 10.92 -31.70
N LYS A 53 -35.27 10.34 -30.76
CA LYS A 53 -34.26 9.31 -31.07
C LYS A 53 -34.85 8.10 -31.81
N LYS A 54 -36.02 7.62 -31.37
CA LYS A 54 -36.70 6.47 -32.03
C LYS A 54 -37.12 6.82 -33.46
N ASN A 55 -37.75 7.96 -33.65
CA ASN A 55 -38.22 8.39 -34.97
C ASN A 55 -37.05 8.65 -35.92
N LEU A 56 -35.97 9.26 -35.41
CA LEU A 56 -34.80 9.57 -36.19
C LEU A 56 -34.00 8.34 -36.58
N PHE A 57 -33.96 7.32 -35.73
CA PHE A 57 -33.40 6.02 -36.10
C PHE A 57 -34.14 5.38 -37.29
N ILE A 58 -35.48 5.43 -37.29
CA ILE A 58 -36.30 4.95 -38.40
C ILE A 58 -36.06 5.79 -39.65
N PHE A 59 -36.01 7.12 -39.51
CA PHE A 59 -35.72 8.05 -40.59
C PHE A 59 -34.34 7.79 -41.21
N ASN A 60 -33.29 7.71 -40.41
CA ASN A 60 -31.93 7.45 -40.90
C ASN A 60 -31.86 6.10 -41.63
N SER A 61 -32.51 5.06 -41.07
CA SER A 61 -32.60 3.76 -41.72
C SER A 61 -33.32 3.83 -43.08
N PHE A 62 -34.37 4.65 -43.19
CA PHE A 62 -35.09 4.86 -44.44
C PHE A 62 -34.24 5.62 -45.46
N VAL A 63 -33.59 6.71 -45.04
CA VAL A 63 -32.72 7.54 -45.88
C VAL A 63 -31.57 6.71 -46.45
N LEU A 64 -30.87 5.97 -45.59
CA LEU A 64 -29.71 5.15 -45.99
C LEU A 64 -30.08 3.99 -46.92
N ARG A 65 -31.33 3.50 -46.86
CA ARG A 65 -31.76 2.36 -47.68
C ARG A 65 -32.44 2.77 -48.99
N ASN A 66 -33.14 3.90 -49.00
CA ASN A 66 -34.03 4.27 -50.10
C ASN A 66 -33.66 5.58 -50.79
N ILE A 67 -32.90 6.47 -50.14
CA ILE A 67 -32.54 7.78 -50.69
C ILE A 67 -31.07 7.81 -51.09
N LEU A 68 -30.19 7.45 -50.16
CA LEU A 68 -28.73 7.52 -50.33
C LEU A 68 -28.11 6.20 -50.78
N LYS A 69 -28.92 5.28 -51.30
CA LYS A 69 -28.47 3.99 -51.80
C LYS A 69 -28.95 3.80 -53.23
N PHE A 70 -28.03 3.37 -54.09
CA PHE A 70 -28.40 3.09 -55.46
C PHE A 70 -29.17 1.77 -55.58
N PRO A 71 -30.10 1.68 -56.55
CA PRO A 71 -30.67 0.40 -56.95
C PRO A 71 -29.56 -0.60 -57.32
N ALA A 72 -29.76 -1.88 -57.02
CA ALA A 72 -28.74 -2.91 -57.29
C ALA A 72 -28.37 -3.05 -58.79
N ASN A 73 -29.20 -2.55 -59.69
CA ASN A 73 -28.99 -2.52 -61.14
C ASN A 73 -28.45 -1.19 -61.67
N PHE A 74 -28.31 -0.17 -60.82
CA PHE A 74 -27.73 1.10 -61.20
C PHE A 74 -26.21 0.96 -61.30
N LYS A 75 -25.64 1.57 -62.33
CA LYS A 75 -24.18 1.67 -62.52
C LYS A 75 -23.84 3.13 -62.74
N LEU A 76 -22.97 3.66 -61.89
CA LEU A 76 -22.48 5.01 -62.06
C LEU A 76 -21.62 5.07 -63.34
N GLU A 77 -22.04 5.87 -64.32
CA GLU A 77 -21.25 6.12 -65.53
C GLU A 77 -20.14 7.13 -65.22
N ARG A 78 -18.95 6.63 -64.90
CA ARG A 78 -17.75 7.47 -64.75
C ARG A 78 -17.39 8.14 -66.07
N LYS A 79 -17.04 9.43 -66.04
CA LYS A 79 -16.51 10.10 -67.24
C LYS A 79 -15.06 9.66 -67.42
N VAL A 80 -14.64 9.43 -68.66
CA VAL A 80 -13.25 9.04 -69.01
C VAL A 80 -12.19 10.05 -68.50
N THR A 81 -12.61 11.24 -68.10
CA THR A 81 -11.77 12.29 -67.51
C THR A 81 -11.50 12.15 -66.01
N ASP A 82 -12.14 11.21 -65.31
CA ASP A 82 -11.96 11.05 -63.87
C ASP A 82 -10.57 10.48 -63.56
N LYS A 83 -9.70 11.35 -63.05
CA LYS A 83 -8.37 10.97 -62.56
C LYS A 83 -8.54 10.11 -61.32
N THR A 84 -8.50 8.80 -61.50
CA THR A 84 -8.33 7.87 -60.38
C THR A 84 -6.92 8.08 -59.80
N ILE A 85 -6.85 8.78 -58.67
CA ILE A 85 -5.62 8.81 -57.87
C ILE A 85 -5.56 7.45 -57.18
N GLN A 86 -4.73 6.53 -57.68
CA GLN A 86 -4.33 5.35 -56.93
C GLN A 86 -3.44 5.80 -55.76
N ALA A 87 -4.06 6.35 -54.72
CA ALA A 87 -3.40 6.52 -53.45
C ALA A 87 -3.24 5.14 -52.82
N ASP A 88 -2.00 4.77 -52.47
CA ASP A 88 -1.72 3.55 -51.71
C ASP A 88 -2.18 3.73 -50.25
N ILE A 89 -3.50 3.68 -50.07
CA ILE A 89 -4.15 3.79 -48.75
C ILE A 89 -3.65 2.66 -47.85
N SER A 90 -3.36 1.48 -48.40
CA SER A 90 -2.85 0.33 -47.64
C SER A 90 -1.47 0.63 -47.05
N GLY A 91 -0.55 1.19 -47.84
CA GLY A 91 0.76 1.62 -47.37
C GLY A 91 0.68 2.73 -46.31
N MET A 92 -0.26 3.68 -46.47
CA MET A 92 -0.48 4.74 -45.47
C MET A 92 -1.01 4.20 -44.14
N VAL A 93 -1.93 3.24 -44.19
CA VAL A 93 -2.49 2.58 -43.00
C VAL A 93 -1.41 1.78 -42.27
N GLU A 94 -0.57 1.03 -42.98
CA GLU A 94 0.50 0.25 -42.36
C GLU A 94 1.59 1.15 -41.74
N ALA A 95 1.93 2.26 -42.40
CA ALA A 95 2.83 3.26 -41.85
C ALA A 95 2.28 3.92 -40.57
N LEU A 96 0.96 4.17 -40.52
CA LEU A 96 0.27 4.66 -39.32
C LEU A 96 0.34 3.64 -38.18
N ARG A 97 0.09 2.36 -38.49
CA ARG A 97 0.15 1.27 -37.51
C ARG A 97 1.54 1.14 -36.88
N LEU A 98 2.59 1.17 -37.70
CA LEU A 98 3.99 1.13 -37.23
C LEU A 98 4.33 2.33 -36.34
N LYS A 99 3.83 3.53 -36.68
CA LYS A 99 3.99 4.71 -35.81
C LYS A 99 3.27 4.54 -34.47
N GLN A 100 2.06 3.96 -34.49
CA GLN A 100 1.28 3.71 -33.28
C GLN A 100 1.98 2.72 -32.34
N GLU A 101 2.51 1.62 -32.88
CA GLU A 101 3.31 0.65 -32.11
C GLU A 101 4.54 1.33 -31.48
N LYS A 102 5.25 2.17 -32.23
CA LYS A 102 6.42 2.91 -31.72
C LYS A 102 6.07 3.91 -30.62
N VAL A 103 4.94 4.61 -30.75
CA VAL A 103 4.44 5.52 -29.69
C VAL A 103 4.14 4.74 -28.42
N LEU A 104 3.55 3.56 -28.54
CA LEU A 104 3.18 2.71 -27.40
C LEU A 104 4.41 2.13 -26.69
N GLN A 105 5.45 1.75 -27.45
CA GLN A 105 6.75 1.36 -26.90
C GLN A 105 7.46 2.51 -26.18
N LEU A 106 7.43 3.71 -26.76
CA LEU A 106 8.02 4.89 -26.12
C LEU A 106 7.28 5.29 -24.84
N SER A 107 5.95 5.19 -24.83
CA SER A 107 5.16 5.53 -23.62
C SER A 107 5.45 4.57 -22.47
N THR A 108 5.60 3.27 -22.75
CA THR A 108 6.00 2.26 -21.76
C THR A 108 7.41 2.52 -21.23
N ALA A 109 8.38 2.80 -22.11
CA ALA A 109 9.74 3.14 -21.70
C ALA A 109 9.80 4.41 -20.81
N VAL A 110 9.02 5.44 -21.15
CA VAL A 110 8.91 6.66 -20.33
C VAL A 110 8.33 6.34 -18.96
N GLN A 111 7.30 5.49 -18.90
CA GLN A 111 6.68 5.11 -17.62
C GLN A 111 7.67 4.36 -16.73
N GLU A 112 8.44 3.41 -17.27
CA GLU A 112 9.48 2.70 -16.50
C GLU A 112 10.56 3.66 -15.95
N LEU A 113 11.00 4.62 -16.77
CA LEU A 113 11.97 5.62 -16.33
C LEU A 113 11.42 6.50 -15.20
N ARG A 114 10.15 6.90 -15.28
CA ARG A 114 9.48 7.64 -14.20
C ARG A 114 9.47 6.85 -12.89
N THR A 115 9.17 5.56 -12.95
CA THR A 115 9.19 4.68 -11.77
C THR A 115 10.59 4.56 -11.18
N LYS A 116 11.63 4.41 -12.02
CA LYS A 116 13.03 4.39 -11.58
C LYS A 116 13.44 5.69 -10.89
N ILE A 117 13.03 6.84 -11.45
CA ILE A 117 13.28 8.16 -10.85
C ILE A 117 12.59 8.28 -9.49
N ALA A 118 11.34 7.83 -9.36
CA ALA A 118 10.62 7.86 -8.10
C ALA A 118 11.34 7.03 -7.02
N ILE A 119 11.78 5.81 -7.35
CA ILE A 119 12.54 4.95 -6.42
C ILE A 119 13.85 5.61 -5.99
N GLN A 120 14.59 6.18 -6.94
CA GLN A 120 15.84 6.90 -6.68
C GLN A 120 15.61 8.09 -5.74
N LYS A 121 14.53 8.86 -5.96
CA LYS A 121 14.17 10.00 -5.11
C LYS A 121 13.86 9.57 -3.68
N THR A 122 13.03 8.53 -3.51
CA THR A 122 12.73 7.97 -2.19
C THR A 122 13.98 7.48 -1.47
N ARG A 123 14.91 6.81 -2.16
CA ARG A 123 16.20 6.41 -1.57
C ARG A 123 17.01 7.62 -1.12
N ASN A 124 17.09 8.66 -1.94
CA ASN A 124 17.84 9.87 -1.63
C ASN A 124 17.24 10.59 -0.40
N ASP A 125 15.92 10.70 -0.33
CA ASP A 125 15.22 11.28 0.81
C ASP A 125 15.44 10.46 2.09
N GLY A 126 15.48 9.13 1.97
CA GLY A 126 15.87 8.22 3.07
C GLY A 126 17.29 8.48 3.56
N TYR A 127 18.26 8.59 2.64
CA TYR A 127 19.65 8.90 3.00
C TYR A 127 19.78 10.29 3.63
N ARG A 128 19.08 11.31 3.11
CA ARG A 128 19.04 12.64 3.72
C ARG A 128 18.49 12.61 5.14
N SER A 129 17.41 11.87 5.37
CA SER A 129 16.81 11.71 6.70
C SER A 129 17.75 11.02 7.68
N LEU A 130 18.50 10.01 7.23
CA LEU A 130 19.53 9.35 8.03
C LEU A 130 20.70 10.29 8.35
N LEU A 131 21.16 11.06 7.38
CA LEU A 131 22.24 12.03 7.58
C LEU A 131 21.84 13.15 8.55
N GLN A 132 20.61 13.67 8.44
CA GLN A 132 20.10 14.70 9.35
C GLN A 132 19.99 14.20 10.80
N ASN A 133 19.66 12.91 10.99
CA ASN A 133 19.50 12.32 12.31
C ASN A 133 20.75 11.56 12.80
N LYS A 134 21.89 11.68 12.11
CA LYS A 134 23.12 10.94 12.41
C LYS A 134 23.60 11.18 13.85
N THR A 135 23.54 12.41 14.34
CA THR A 135 23.94 12.77 15.71
C THR A 135 23.00 12.13 16.73
N LYS A 136 21.68 12.31 16.57
CA LYS A 136 20.67 11.70 17.45
C LYS A 136 20.75 10.18 17.51
N PHE A 137 21.04 9.53 16.39
CA PHE A 137 21.23 8.07 16.34
C PHE A 137 22.54 7.65 17.03
N GLY A 138 23.61 8.43 16.88
CA GLY A 138 24.87 8.25 17.61
C GLY A 138 24.68 8.37 19.12
N ASP A 139 23.95 9.39 19.57
CA ASP A 139 23.64 9.62 20.99
C ASP A 139 22.82 8.46 21.56
N LEU A 140 21.82 7.97 20.81
CA LEU A 140 21.02 6.81 21.19
C LEU A 140 21.87 5.53 21.32
N CYS A 141 22.78 5.28 20.38
CA CYS A 141 23.70 4.15 20.45
C CYS A 141 24.66 4.26 21.64
N THR A 142 25.09 5.47 21.99
CA THR A 142 25.97 5.73 23.14
C THR A 142 25.21 5.48 24.44
N GLY A 143 24.00 6.04 24.59
CA GLY A 143 23.14 5.79 25.74
C GLY A 143 22.77 4.31 25.92
N ALA A 144 22.52 3.58 24.83
CA ALA A 144 22.27 2.14 24.89
C ALA A 144 23.49 1.34 25.39
N LYS A 145 24.72 1.77 25.04
CA LYS A 145 25.95 1.17 25.58
C LYS A 145 26.11 1.46 27.07
N GLU A 146 25.85 2.68 27.49
CA GLU A 146 25.92 3.09 28.90
C GLU A 146 24.92 2.31 29.76
N ILE A 147 23.67 2.16 29.30
CA ILE A 147 22.65 1.34 29.98
C ILE A 147 23.12 -0.11 30.10
N LYS A 148 23.75 -0.67 29.06
CA LYS A 148 24.27 -2.05 29.11
C LYS A 148 25.41 -2.21 30.13
N VAL A 149 26.29 -1.22 30.23
CA VAL A 149 27.36 -1.18 31.24
C VAL A 149 26.75 -1.10 32.62
N PHE A 150 25.83 -0.17 32.84
CA PHE A 150 25.14 0.00 34.12
C PHE A 150 24.39 -1.26 34.55
N LEU A 151 23.72 -1.95 33.62
CA LEU A 151 23.02 -3.21 33.90
C LEU A 151 24.00 -4.30 34.36
N ARG A 152 25.17 -4.40 33.70
CA ARG A 152 26.22 -5.36 34.10
C ARG A 152 26.75 -5.02 35.50
N GLU A 153 27.09 -3.76 35.75
CA GLU A 153 27.58 -3.31 37.06
C GLU A 153 26.54 -3.54 38.18
N THR A 154 25.27 -3.31 37.87
CA THR A 154 24.16 -3.56 38.81
C THR A 154 24.01 -5.05 39.12
N ASN A 155 24.11 -5.92 38.11
CA ASN A 155 24.10 -7.37 38.31
C ASN A 155 25.30 -7.84 39.12
N ASP A 156 26.50 -7.32 38.84
CA ASP A 156 27.71 -7.65 39.59
C ASP A 156 27.60 -7.21 41.06
N LEU A 157 27.01 -6.03 41.33
CA LEU A 157 26.73 -5.56 42.68
C LEU A 157 25.67 -6.42 43.38
N PHE A 158 24.62 -6.83 42.66
CA PHE A 158 23.59 -7.71 43.20
C PHE A 158 24.15 -9.09 43.57
N GLU A 159 24.99 -9.69 42.72
CA GLU A 159 25.69 -10.94 43.03
C GLU A 159 26.62 -10.79 44.25
N LYS A 160 27.39 -9.69 44.32
CA LYS A 160 28.23 -9.40 45.50
C LYS A 160 27.38 -9.27 46.76
N TYR A 161 26.24 -8.58 46.71
CA TYR A 161 25.34 -8.42 47.84
C TYR A 161 24.75 -9.77 48.30
N GLN A 162 24.29 -10.61 47.36
CA GLN A 162 23.84 -11.97 47.69
C GLN A 162 24.94 -12.80 48.36
N ASN A 163 26.18 -12.72 47.86
CA ASN A 163 27.32 -13.46 48.42
C ASN A 163 27.72 -12.97 49.82
N ILE A 164 27.56 -11.66 50.11
CA ILE A 164 27.77 -11.11 51.46
C ILE A 164 26.68 -11.61 52.43
N GLY A 165 25.43 -11.70 51.98
CA GLY A 165 24.34 -12.29 52.77
C GLY A 165 24.63 -13.74 53.15
N LYS A 166 24.98 -14.57 52.16
CA LYS A 166 25.32 -15.98 52.37
C LYS A 166 26.52 -16.19 53.31
N ARG A 167 27.56 -15.34 53.21
CA ARG A 167 28.72 -15.43 54.13
C ARG A 167 28.34 -15.11 55.58
N ARG A 168 27.47 -14.12 55.79
CA ARG A 168 26.99 -13.76 57.13
C ARG A 168 26.13 -14.85 57.74
N ASP A 169 25.30 -15.53 56.95
CA ASP A 169 24.50 -16.65 57.42
C ASP A 169 25.40 -17.82 57.86
N CYS A 170 26.42 -18.18 57.06
CA CYS A 170 27.38 -19.22 57.43
C CYS A 170 28.24 -18.87 58.67
N GLU A 171 28.61 -17.61 58.86
CA GLU A 171 29.33 -17.17 60.07
C GLU A 171 28.43 -17.20 61.32
N PHE A 172 27.16 -16.83 61.16
CA PHE A 172 26.17 -16.92 62.23
C PHE A 172 25.88 -18.36 62.64
N GLU A 173 25.73 -19.27 61.67
CA GLU A 173 25.58 -20.72 61.90
C GLU A 173 26.78 -21.27 62.69
N LYS A 174 28.02 -20.95 62.28
CA LYS A 174 29.23 -21.38 63.01
C LYS A 174 29.29 -20.84 64.44
N LEU A 175 28.88 -19.59 64.68
CA LEU A 175 28.81 -19.01 66.02
C LEU A 175 27.76 -19.73 66.90
N MET A 176 26.62 -20.11 66.31
CA MET A 176 25.58 -20.88 66.99
C MET A 176 26.03 -22.30 67.31
N GLU A 177 26.74 -22.97 66.39
CA GLU A 177 27.35 -24.28 66.65
C GLU A 177 28.34 -24.21 67.82
N TYR A 178 29.23 -23.21 67.83
CA TYR A 178 30.19 -23.04 68.93
C TYR A 178 29.51 -22.76 70.27
N LYS A 179 28.44 -21.96 70.28
CA LYS A 179 27.61 -21.72 71.47
C LYS A 179 26.99 -23.02 71.99
N ASN A 180 26.48 -23.86 71.09
CA ASN A 180 25.86 -25.14 71.45
C ASN A 180 26.90 -26.12 72.03
N ILE A 181 28.07 -26.24 71.39
CA ILE A 181 29.18 -27.06 71.90
C ILE A 181 29.63 -26.60 73.28
N LYS A 182 29.79 -25.28 73.49
CA LYS A 182 30.16 -24.71 74.79
C LYS A 182 29.10 -25.00 75.86
N SER A 183 27.82 -24.91 75.51
CA SER A 183 26.70 -25.24 76.41
C SER A 183 26.71 -26.72 76.81
N GLU A 184 26.92 -27.64 75.85
CA GLU A 184 27.04 -29.06 76.14
C GLU A 184 28.26 -29.39 77.00
N TYR A 185 29.40 -28.76 76.71
CA TYR A 185 30.60 -28.91 77.51
C TYR A 185 30.35 -28.55 78.98
N TYR A 186 29.73 -27.38 79.25
CA TYR A 186 29.41 -26.98 80.62
C TYR A 186 28.37 -27.88 81.29
N LYS A 187 27.38 -28.38 80.54
CA LYS A 187 26.42 -29.35 81.08
C LYS A 187 27.10 -30.64 81.49
N ASN A 188 27.99 -31.17 80.64
CA ASN A 188 28.74 -32.38 80.91
C ASN A 188 29.75 -32.18 82.05
N GLU A 189 30.43 -31.05 82.11
CA GLU A 189 31.35 -30.72 83.19
C GLU A 189 30.61 -30.56 84.52
N ARG A 190 29.46 -29.88 84.52
CA ARG A 190 28.57 -29.79 85.70
C ARG A 190 28.08 -31.17 86.14
N ALA A 191 27.67 -32.03 85.21
CA ALA A 191 27.23 -33.39 85.55
C ALA A 191 28.36 -34.21 86.20
N LYS A 192 29.58 -34.14 85.65
CA LYS A 192 30.75 -34.79 86.24
C LYS A 192 31.10 -34.24 87.62
N LEU A 193 31.02 -32.92 87.82
CA LEU A 193 31.26 -32.31 89.13
C LEU A 193 30.20 -32.72 90.16
N LEU A 194 28.95 -32.91 89.74
CA LEU A 194 27.89 -33.44 90.61
C LEU A 194 28.07 -34.92 90.94
N GLU A 195 28.64 -35.72 90.03
CA GLU A 195 28.97 -37.13 90.29
C GLU A 195 30.15 -37.30 91.26
N ILE A 196 31.08 -36.35 91.29
CA ILE A 196 32.29 -36.38 92.14
C ILE A 196 32.03 -35.72 93.51
N ALA A 197 31.01 -34.87 93.64
CA ALA A 197 30.74 -34.14 94.85
C ALA A 197 29.98 -34.98 95.88
N ASP A 198 30.55 -35.10 97.09
CA ASP A 198 29.85 -35.63 98.28
C ASP A 198 28.60 -34.79 98.58
N PHE A 199 27.48 -35.47 98.83
CA PHE A 199 26.14 -34.89 98.93
C PHE A 199 26.04 -33.76 99.98
N GLU A 200 26.87 -33.78 101.02
CA GLU A 200 26.93 -32.76 102.08
C GLU A 200 27.57 -31.43 101.64
N ALA A 201 28.43 -31.41 100.63
CA ALA A 201 29.09 -30.19 100.16
C ALA A 201 28.18 -29.32 99.26
N LEU A 202 27.26 -29.95 98.53
CA LEU A 202 26.32 -29.26 97.62
C LEU A 202 25.14 -28.62 98.35
N GLU A 203 24.69 -29.20 99.48
CA GLU A 203 23.59 -28.66 100.27
C GLU A 203 23.94 -27.32 100.95
N ASN A 204 25.22 -27.08 101.24
CA ASN A 204 25.72 -25.84 101.81
C ASN A 204 25.89 -24.70 100.79
N LEU A 205 26.14 -25.01 99.52
CA LEU A 205 26.24 -24.01 98.45
C LEU A 205 24.87 -23.48 97.99
N ASN A 206 23.83 -24.32 98.05
CA ASN A 206 22.48 -23.94 97.62
C ASN A 206 21.71 -23.10 98.65
N LYS A 207 22.24 -22.94 99.87
CA LYS A 207 21.72 -22.05 100.92
C LYS A 207 22.39 -20.66 100.93
N LEU A 208 23.36 -20.43 100.05
CA LEU A 208 24.13 -19.17 99.93
C LEU A 208 23.86 -18.41 98.61
N ILE A 209 22.88 -18.85 97.83
CA ILE A 209 22.27 -18.13 96.70
C ILE A 209 20.82 -17.81 97.08
#